data_AF-A0AAJ6B2W2-F1
#
_entry.id   AF-A0AAJ6B2W2-F1
#
_cell.length_a   1.000
_cell.length_b   1.000
_cell.length_c   1.000
_cell.angle_alpha   90.00
_cell.angle_beta   90.00
_cell.angle_gamma   90.00
#
_symmetry.space_group_name_H-M   'P 1'
#
loop_
_entity.id
_entity.type
_entity.pdbx_description
1 polymer ?
#
loop_
_entity_poly.entity_id
_entity_poly.type
_entity_poly.pdbx_seq_one_letter_code
_entity_poly.pdbx_strand_id
1 'polypeptide(L)'
;MTVDTGIRMPYIVTTIILVVAGLVLGPILLTSSTITQTPVEGIAAFAILYVLAQAIERVNQLLVPVLDRLLSAVSGAPTATDKKRTALTAVREQAAAMRGFGVSAYSADAQSEADEAVTTANIEKALLTNGLAFLLAMLLVGLFKFSLLASLGYTNVPSVVDIVITATAIMGGSAGLGDLISKIQKSKTADETAV
;
A
#
# COMPACT_ATOMS: atom_id res chain seq x y z
N MET A 1 26.68 -13.41 -12.46
CA MET A 1 25.84 -12.22 -12.68
C MET A 1 25.43 -11.77 -11.29
N THR A 2 25.95 -10.66 -10.78
CA THR A 2 25.62 -10.16 -9.43
C THR A 2 24.19 -9.65 -9.46
N VAL A 3 23.36 -10.13 -8.54
CA VAL A 3 21.97 -9.71 -8.43
C VAL A 3 21.94 -8.35 -7.74
N ASP A 4 21.26 -7.38 -8.33
CA ASP A 4 21.09 -6.06 -7.72
C ASP A 4 20.21 -6.19 -6.47
N THR A 5 20.75 -5.92 -5.28
CA THR A 5 20.04 -6.00 -4.01
C THR A 5 19.66 -4.63 -3.42
N GLY A 6 20.02 -3.54 -4.09
CA GLY A 6 19.69 -2.19 -3.61
C GLY A 6 18.25 -1.79 -3.93
N ILE A 7 17.60 -1.08 -3.00
CA ILE A 7 16.36 -0.35 -3.31
C ILE A 7 16.72 0.81 -4.23
N ARG A 8 16.08 0.86 -5.39
CA ARG A 8 16.44 1.86 -6.40
C ARG A 8 15.84 3.23 -6.08
N MET A 9 16.68 4.26 -6.14
CA MET A 9 16.32 5.66 -5.87
C MET A 9 15.07 6.17 -6.60
N PRO A 10 14.80 5.81 -7.88
CA PRO A 10 13.58 6.25 -8.56
C PRO A 10 12.28 5.87 -7.85
N TYR A 11 12.22 4.71 -7.17
CA TYR A 11 11.03 4.28 -6.43
C TYR A 11 10.82 5.16 -5.20
N ILE A 12 11.89 5.41 -4.43
CA ILE A 12 11.86 6.29 -3.25
C ILE A 12 11.42 7.70 -3.65
N VAL A 13 12.05 8.29 -4.67
CA VAL A 13 11.74 9.65 -5.12
C VAL A 13 10.31 9.75 -5.64
N THR A 14 9.85 8.77 -6.41
CA THR A 14 8.47 8.75 -6.92
C THR A 14 7.46 8.65 -5.78
N THR A 15 7.70 7.81 -4.79
CA THR A 15 6.85 7.70 -3.61
C THR A 15 6.79 9.02 -2.83
N ILE A 16 7.93 9.70 -2.64
CA ILE A 16 7.95 11.02 -2.01
C ILE A 16 7.11 12.03 -2.80
N ILE A 17 7.25 12.06 -4.13
CA ILE A 17 6.45 12.94 -5.00
C ILE A 17 4.96 12.64 -4.85
N LEU A 18 4.55 11.38 -4.87
CA LEU A 18 3.14 10.98 -4.71
C LEU A 18 2.59 11.40 -3.34
N VAL A 19 3.37 11.22 -2.27
CA VAL A 19 2.98 11.62 -0.92
C VAL A 19 2.84 13.14 -0.80
N VAL A 20 3.84 13.89 -1.26
CA VAL A 20 3.80 15.36 -1.25
C VAL A 20 2.64 15.89 -2.09
N ALA A 21 2.41 15.32 -3.27
CA ALA A 21 1.26 15.66 -4.11
C ALA A 21 -0.06 15.42 -3.37
N GLY A 22 -0.20 14.31 -2.63
CA GLY A 22 -1.37 14.04 -1.81
C GLY A 22 -1.56 15.08 -0.70
N LEU A 23 -0.47 15.40 0.02
CA LEU A 23 -0.47 16.41 1.10
C LEU A 23 -0.82 17.82 0.61
N VAL A 24 -0.54 18.15 -0.65
CA VAL A 24 -0.88 19.46 -1.24
C VAL A 24 -2.28 19.45 -1.86
N LEU A 25 -2.58 18.47 -2.71
CA LEU A 25 -3.83 18.42 -3.46
C LEU A 25 -5.05 18.08 -2.60
N GLY A 26 -4.88 17.23 -1.57
CA GLY A 26 -5.97 16.86 -0.66
C GLY A 26 -6.58 18.06 0.07
N PRO A 27 -5.79 18.91 0.76
CA PRO A 27 -6.29 20.13 1.39
C PRO A 27 -6.90 21.14 0.41
N ILE A 28 -6.34 21.27 -0.80
CA ILE A 28 -6.93 22.11 -1.86
C ILE A 28 -8.34 21.60 -2.18
N LEU A 29 -8.49 20.31 -2.44
CA LEU A 29 -9.80 19.71 -2.73
C LEU A 29 -10.79 19.82 -1.56
N LEU A 30 -10.31 19.68 -0.32
CA LEU A 30 -11.12 19.87 0.88
C LEU A 30 -11.75 21.27 0.92
N THR A 31 -10.97 22.30 0.58
CA THR A 31 -11.44 23.69 0.59
C THR A 31 -12.35 24.02 -0.60
N SER A 32 -12.12 23.42 -1.77
CA SER A 32 -12.90 23.70 -2.98
C SER A 32 -14.14 22.82 -3.14
N SER A 33 -14.22 21.69 -2.43
CA SER A 33 -15.33 20.76 -2.59
C SER A 33 -16.65 21.37 -2.08
N THR A 34 -17.72 21.17 -2.84
CA THR A 34 -19.09 21.53 -2.46
C THR A 34 -19.86 20.35 -1.89
N ILE A 35 -19.24 19.16 -1.80
CA ILE A 35 -19.87 17.97 -1.26
C ILE A 35 -20.01 18.16 0.26
N THR A 36 -21.23 18.02 0.73
CA THR A 36 -21.55 17.99 2.16
C THR A 36 -21.82 16.54 2.54
N GLN A 37 -21.03 16.00 3.45
CA GLN A 37 -21.29 14.68 4.00
C GLN A 37 -22.06 14.83 5.31
N THR A 38 -23.14 14.08 5.45
CA THR A 38 -23.77 13.87 6.76
C THR A 38 -22.87 12.92 7.56
N PRO A 39 -22.53 13.24 8.82
CA PRO A 39 -21.79 12.32 9.68
C PRO A 39 -22.48 10.96 9.73
N VAL A 40 -21.70 9.89 9.55
CA VAL A 40 -22.19 8.53 9.63
C VAL A 40 -21.66 7.94 10.94
N GLU A 41 -22.56 7.58 11.85
CA GLU A 41 -22.18 7.11 13.18
C GLU A 41 -21.78 5.63 13.20
N GLY A 42 -20.83 5.30 14.08
CA GLY A 42 -20.48 3.92 14.42
C GLY A 42 -19.82 3.12 13.29
N ILE A 43 -20.20 1.85 13.15
CA ILE A 43 -19.55 0.87 12.25
C ILE A 43 -19.63 1.30 10.77
N ALA A 44 -20.63 2.10 10.40
CA ALA A 44 -20.81 2.52 9.03
C ALA A 44 -19.70 3.48 8.52
N ALA A 45 -19.02 4.22 9.41
CA ALA A 45 -17.81 4.98 9.05
C ALA A 45 -16.67 4.06 8.59
N PHE A 46 -16.49 2.90 9.23
CA PHE A 46 -15.50 1.90 8.84
C PHE A 46 -15.86 1.20 7.52
N ALA A 47 -17.14 1.04 7.21
CA ALA A 47 -17.58 0.51 5.93
C ALA A 47 -17.18 1.43 4.76
N ILE A 48 -17.29 2.75 4.94
CA ILE A 48 -16.84 3.72 3.93
C ILE A 48 -15.32 3.60 3.73
N LEU A 49 -14.54 3.59 4.82
CA LEU A 49 -13.09 3.37 4.74
C LEU A 49 -12.74 2.10 3.98
N TYR A 50 -13.45 1.00 4.28
CA TYR A 50 -13.23 -0.30 3.65
C TYR A 50 -13.50 -0.26 2.14
N VAL A 51 -14.62 0.33 1.71
CA VAL A 51 -14.97 0.47 0.29
C VAL A 51 -13.96 1.34 -0.44
N LEU A 52 -13.53 2.46 0.16
CA LEU A 52 -12.51 3.33 -0.42
C LEU A 52 -11.16 2.60 -0.55
N ALA A 53 -10.75 1.85 0.48
CA ALA A 53 -9.52 1.07 0.45
C ALA A 53 -9.56 0.01 -0.65
N GLN A 54 -10.67 -0.73 -0.78
CA GLN A 54 -10.84 -1.70 -1.87
C GLN A 54 -10.80 -1.05 -3.25
N ALA A 55 -11.47 0.09 -3.43
CA ALA A 55 -11.46 0.80 -4.71
C ALA A 55 -10.05 1.23 -5.09
N ILE A 56 -9.29 1.78 -4.13
CA ILE A 56 -7.89 2.16 -4.32
C ILE A 56 -7.02 0.95 -4.65
N GLU A 57 -7.21 -0.20 -3.98
CA GLU A 57 -6.50 -1.44 -4.30
C GLU A 57 -6.72 -1.87 -5.76
N ARG A 58 -7.94 -1.75 -6.28
CA ARG A 58 -8.25 -2.04 -7.69
C ARG A 58 -7.57 -1.06 -8.65
N VAL A 59 -7.56 0.22 -8.31
CA VAL A 59 -6.86 1.23 -9.12
C VAL A 59 -5.34 0.98 -9.10
N ASN A 60 -4.77 0.65 -7.93
CA ASN A 60 -3.35 0.36 -7.79
C ASN A 60 -2.92 -0.88 -8.59
N GLN A 61 -3.76 -1.92 -8.67
CA GLN A 61 -3.51 -3.09 -9.52
C GLN A 61 -3.29 -2.72 -10.99
N LEU A 62 -3.93 -1.65 -11.46
CA LEU A 62 -3.80 -1.14 -12.83
C LEU A 62 -2.64 -0.16 -12.98
N LEU A 63 -2.49 0.78 -12.04
CA LEU A 63 -1.57 1.91 -12.19
C LEU A 63 -0.14 1.61 -11.73
N VAL A 64 0.06 0.79 -10.69
CA VAL A 64 1.41 0.47 -10.19
C VAL A 64 2.27 -0.20 -11.27
N PRO A 65 1.77 -1.18 -12.07
CA PRO A 65 2.54 -1.73 -13.18
C PRO A 65 2.90 -0.71 -14.26
N VAL A 66 2.03 0.28 -14.50
CA VAL A 66 2.30 1.36 -15.46
C VAL A 66 3.42 2.27 -14.93
N LEU A 67 3.35 2.66 -13.66
CA LEU A 67 4.40 3.44 -12.99
C LEU A 67 5.74 2.68 -12.96
N ASP A 68 5.73 1.39 -12.64
CA ASP A 68 6.92 0.52 -12.63
C ASP A 68 7.62 0.51 -14.00
N ARG A 69 6.84 0.42 -15.10
CA ARG A 69 7.36 0.49 -16.48
C ARG A 69 7.88 1.87 -16.85
N LEU A 70 7.18 2.94 -16.48
CA LEU A 70 7.62 4.30 -16.75
C LEU A 70 8.94 4.61 -16.04
N LEU A 71 9.08 4.21 -14.77
CA LEU A 71 10.33 4.36 -14.03
C LEU A 71 11.46 3.55 -14.63
N SER A 72 11.18 2.33 -15.08
CA SER A 72 12.15 1.51 -15.81
C SER A 72 12.62 2.19 -17.10
N ALA A 73 11.70 2.75 -17.89
CA ALA A 73 12.03 3.45 -19.13
C ALA A 73 12.89 4.71 -18.90
N VAL A 74 12.63 5.46 -17.82
CA VAL A 74 13.38 6.68 -17.50
C VAL A 74 14.75 6.38 -16.88
N SER A 75 14.84 5.36 -16.02
CA SER A 75 16.07 5.03 -15.30
C SER A 75 17.01 4.08 -16.06
N GLY A 76 16.51 3.38 -17.08
CA GLY A 76 17.22 2.31 -17.78
C GLY A 76 17.36 1.02 -16.96
N ALA A 77 16.86 0.98 -15.72
CA ALA A 77 16.88 -0.20 -14.86
C ALA A 77 15.69 -1.13 -15.17
N PRO A 78 15.81 -2.46 -14.97
CA PRO A 78 14.72 -3.41 -15.18
C PRO A 78 13.53 -3.11 -14.25
N THR A 79 12.31 -3.52 -14.58
CA THR A 79 11.17 -3.27 -13.65
C THR A 79 11.35 -4.07 -12.34
N ALA A 80 10.68 -3.66 -11.26
CA ALA A 80 10.67 -4.46 -10.02
C ALA A 80 10.08 -5.86 -10.27
N THR A 81 9.14 -5.94 -11.23
CA THR A 81 8.60 -7.21 -11.71
C THR A 81 9.66 -8.10 -12.37
N ASP A 82 10.48 -7.52 -13.25
CA ASP A 82 11.56 -8.25 -13.93
C ASP A 82 12.64 -8.68 -12.95
N LYS A 83 13.03 -7.78 -12.03
CA LYS A 83 13.98 -8.07 -10.94
C LYS A 83 13.55 -9.30 -10.14
N LYS A 84 12.27 -9.34 -9.70
CA LYS A 84 11.69 -10.49 -9.00
C LYS A 84 11.68 -11.75 -9.86
N ARG A 85 11.31 -11.63 -11.14
CA ARG A 85 11.24 -12.77 -12.06
C ARG A 85 12.62 -13.39 -12.29
N THR A 86 13.63 -12.57 -12.54
CA THR A 86 15.02 -13.02 -12.75
C THR A 86 15.56 -13.72 -11.51
N ALA A 87 15.34 -13.16 -10.32
CA ALA A 87 15.75 -13.79 -9.06
C ALA A 87 15.09 -15.16 -8.86
N LEU A 88 13.77 -15.27 -9.08
CA LEU A 88 13.06 -16.55 -8.96
C LEU A 88 13.48 -17.58 -10.01
N THR A 89 13.78 -17.14 -11.23
CA THR A 89 14.31 -18.03 -12.27
C THR A 89 15.68 -18.57 -11.89
N ALA A 90 16.58 -17.72 -11.38
CA ALA A 90 17.90 -18.14 -10.92
C ALA A 90 17.83 -19.21 -9.82
N VAL A 91 16.93 -19.03 -8.83
CA VAL A 91 16.69 -20.03 -7.77
C VAL A 91 16.18 -21.35 -8.36
N ARG A 92 15.26 -21.29 -9.33
CA ARG A 92 14.71 -22.49 -9.97
C ARG A 92 15.74 -23.24 -10.80
N GLU A 93 16.59 -22.51 -11.53
CA GLU A 93 17.67 -23.10 -12.33
C GLU A 93 18.73 -23.76 -11.44
N GLN A 94 19.12 -23.11 -10.34
CA GLN A 94 20.02 -23.70 -9.35
C GLN A 94 19.40 -24.94 -8.70
N ALA A 95 18.13 -24.85 -8.27
CA ALA A 95 17.43 -26.00 -7.71
C ALA A 95 17.31 -27.16 -8.73
N ALA A 96 17.14 -26.87 -10.02
CA ALA A 96 17.08 -27.88 -11.08
C ALA A 96 18.45 -28.50 -11.38
N ALA A 97 19.52 -27.72 -11.45
CA ALA A 97 20.89 -28.21 -11.64
C ALA A 97 21.34 -29.11 -10.48
N MET A 98 20.83 -28.83 -9.29
CA MET A 98 21.08 -29.57 -8.05
C MET A 98 20.25 -30.85 -7.88
N ARG A 99 19.22 -31.10 -8.70
CA ARG A 99 18.42 -32.34 -8.60
C ARG A 99 19.20 -33.63 -8.91
N GLY A 100 20.43 -33.53 -9.43
CA GLY A 100 21.31 -34.66 -9.74
C GLY A 100 22.52 -34.82 -8.82
N PHE A 101 22.81 -33.85 -7.94
CA PHE A 101 23.94 -33.87 -7.01
C PHE A 101 23.37 -33.69 -5.60
N GLY A 102 23.71 -34.57 -4.66
CA GLY A 102 23.11 -34.58 -3.31
C GLY A 102 23.07 -33.20 -2.62
N VAL A 103 22.20 -33.10 -1.60
CA VAL A 103 21.80 -31.89 -0.82
C VAL A 103 22.95 -30.95 -0.41
N SER A 104 24.21 -31.37 -0.46
CA SER A 104 25.40 -30.67 0.03
C SER A 104 26.01 -29.62 -0.90
N ALA A 105 25.60 -29.48 -2.17
CA ALA A 105 26.11 -28.41 -3.06
C ALA A 105 25.16 -27.20 -3.18
N TYR A 106 24.18 -27.09 -2.28
CA TYR A 106 23.28 -25.94 -2.23
C TYR A 106 24.04 -24.79 -1.56
N SER A 107 24.65 -23.90 -2.36
CA SER A 107 25.34 -22.73 -1.81
C SER A 107 24.31 -21.81 -1.17
N ALA A 108 24.25 -21.80 0.17
CA ALA A 108 23.36 -20.93 0.95
C ALA A 108 23.44 -19.46 0.51
N ASP A 109 24.63 -19.03 0.07
CA ASP A 109 24.90 -17.68 -0.42
C ASP A 109 24.04 -17.29 -1.64
N ALA A 110 23.86 -18.21 -2.59
CA ALA A 110 23.11 -17.93 -3.81
C ALA A 110 21.59 -17.88 -3.59
N GLN A 111 21.08 -18.66 -2.64
CA GLN A 111 19.69 -18.55 -2.20
C GLN A 111 19.46 -17.23 -1.45
N SER A 112 20.39 -16.87 -0.55
CA SER A 112 20.35 -15.60 0.19
C SER A 112 20.31 -14.39 -0.75
N GLU A 113 21.13 -14.39 -1.81
CA GLU A 113 21.18 -13.29 -2.78
C GLU A 113 19.88 -13.15 -3.58
N ALA A 114 19.26 -14.27 -3.98
CA ALA A 114 17.99 -14.25 -4.68
C ALA A 114 16.81 -13.85 -3.77
N ASP A 115 16.81 -14.30 -2.52
CA ASP A 115 15.81 -13.92 -1.53
C ASP A 115 15.89 -12.42 -1.21
N GLU A 116 17.10 -11.87 -1.13
CA GLU A 116 17.33 -10.42 -0.95
C GLU A 116 16.81 -9.62 -2.16
N ALA A 117 17.04 -10.10 -3.38
CA ALA A 117 16.55 -9.46 -4.60
C ALA A 117 15.02 -9.50 -4.72
N VAL A 118 14.38 -10.61 -4.33
CA VAL A 118 12.91 -10.72 -4.27
C VAL A 118 12.36 -9.79 -3.21
N THR A 119 12.99 -9.72 -2.04
CA THR A 119 12.61 -8.82 -0.94
C THR A 119 12.67 -7.37 -1.40
N THR A 120 13.78 -6.99 -2.04
CA THR A 120 13.98 -5.64 -2.58
C THR A 120 12.94 -5.27 -3.64
N ALA A 121 12.65 -6.18 -4.58
CA ALA A 121 11.60 -5.97 -5.57
C ALA A 121 10.20 -5.82 -4.95
N ASN A 122 9.91 -6.55 -3.86
CA ASN A 122 8.66 -6.39 -3.14
C ASN A 122 8.60 -5.04 -2.41
N ILE A 123 9.71 -4.58 -1.81
CA ILE A 123 9.80 -3.25 -1.18
C ILE A 123 9.57 -2.14 -2.21
N GLU A 124 10.20 -2.22 -3.38
CA GLU A 124 10.01 -1.25 -4.47
C GLU A 124 8.55 -1.17 -4.92
N LYS A 125 7.88 -2.32 -5.09
CA LYS A 125 6.44 -2.33 -5.38
C LYS A 125 5.59 -1.79 -4.24
N ALA A 126 5.93 -2.11 -2.99
CA ALA A 126 5.23 -1.60 -1.83
C ALA A 126 5.35 -0.07 -1.74
N LEU A 127 6.52 0.50 -2.05
CA LEU A 127 6.73 1.95 -2.10
C LEU A 127 5.79 2.63 -3.09
N LEU A 128 5.68 2.12 -4.33
CA LEU A 128 4.75 2.69 -5.32
C LEU A 128 3.30 2.49 -4.92
N THR A 129 2.96 1.31 -4.42
CA THR A 129 1.58 0.98 -4.01
C THR A 129 1.13 1.89 -2.87
N ASN A 130 1.96 2.07 -1.85
CA ASN A 130 1.65 2.91 -0.69
C ASN A 130 1.62 4.38 -1.07
N GLY A 131 2.60 4.86 -1.84
CA GLY A 131 2.62 6.25 -2.30
C GLY A 131 1.38 6.61 -3.14
N LEU A 132 1.00 5.74 -4.06
CA LEU A 132 -0.18 5.96 -4.89
C LEU A 132 -1.48 5.79 -4.10
N ALA A 133 -1.57 4.81 -3.20
CA ALA A 133 -2.72 4.65 -2.31
C ALA A 133 -2.93 5.89 -1.45
N PHE A 134 -1.86 6.42 -0.86
CA PHE A 134 -1.92 7.64 -0.05
C PHE A 134 -2.39 8.84 -0.87
N LEU A 135 -1.84 9.06 -2.07
CA LEU A 135 -2.27 10.12 -2.97
C LEU A 135 -3.78 10.00 -3.25
N LEU A 136 -4.23 8.84 -3.72
CA LEU A 136 -5.64 8.62 -4.04
C LEU A 136 -6.55 8.79 -2.83
N ALA A 137 -6.14 8.28 -1.66
CA ALA A 137 -6.87 8.45 -0.42
C ALA A 137 -6.99 9.93 -0.04
N MET A 138 -5.91 10.70 -0.08
CA MET A 138 -5.93 12.14 0.20
C MET A 138 -6.87 12.89 -0.75
N LEU A 139 -6.86 12.56 -2.05
CA LEU A 139 -7.74 13.19 -3.03
C LEU A 139 -9.21 12.87 -2.76
N LEU A 140 -9.54 11.59 -2.51
CA LEU A 140 -10.91 11.15 -2.27
C LEU A 140 -11.45 11.71 -0.95
N VAL A 141 -10.65 11.67 0.12
CA VAL A 141 -11.06 12.21 1.43
C VAL A 141 -11.25 13.72 1.34
N GLY A 142 -10.36 14.44 0.65
CA GLY A 142 -10.52 15.88 0.40
C GLY A 142 -11.76 16.20 -0.43
N LEU A 143 -11.99 15.45 -1.52
CA LEU A 143 -13.14 15.62 -2.38
C LEU A 143 -14.47 15.36 -1.63
N PHE A 144 -14.56 14.27 -0.86
CA PHE A 144 -15.80 13.91 -0.16
C PHE A 144 -15.95 14.57 1.22
N LYS A 145 -14.94 15.33 1.67
CA LYS A 145 -14.86 15.90 3.03
C LYS A 145 -15.06 14.87 4.13
N PHE A 146 -14.63 13.63 3.88
CA PHE A 146 -14.74 12.57 4.86
C PHE A 146 -13.72 12.80 5.98
N SER A 147 -14.09 12.51 7.22
CA SER A 147 -13.29 12.83 8.40
C SER A 147 -13.52 11.75 9.44
N LEU A 148 -12.51 10.91 9.64
CA LEU A 148 -12.59 9.74 10.50
C LEU A 148 -12.76 10.17 11.96
N LEU A 149 -11.92 11.08 12.45
CA LEU A 149 -11.98 11.46 13.87
C LEU A 149 -13.26 12.22 14.20
N ALA A 150 -13.75 13.10 13.31
CA ALA A 150 -15.06 13.72 13.51
C ALA A 150 -16.20 12.68 13.50
N SER A 151 -16.14 11.65 12.65
CA SER A 151 -17.13 10.57 12.64
C SER A 151 -17.13 9.74 13.94
N LEU A 152 -16.02 9.73 14.67
CA LEU A 152 -15.86 9.11 15.98
C LEU A 152 -16.16 10.08 17.15
N GLY A 153 -16.61 11.31 16.86
CA GLY A 153 -16.99 12.30 17.87
C GLY A 153 -15.86 13.23 18.33
N TYR A 154 -14.66 13.16 17.74
CA TYR A 154 -13.58 14.10 18.06
C TYR A 154 -13.76 15.41 17.26
N THR A 155 -14.22 16.46 17.94
CA THR A 155 -14.59 17.73 17.29
C THR A 155 -13.49 18.79 17.26
N ASN A 156 -12.43 18.65 18.05
CA ASN A 156 -11.37 19.64 18.22
C ASN A 156 -10.09 19.32 17.43
N VAL A 157 -10.18 18.51 16.37
CA VAL A 157 -9.02 18.14 15.55
C VAL A 157 -8.94 19.07 14.33
N PRO A 158 -7.77 19.67 14.02
CA PRO A 158 -7.61 20.43 12.80
C PRO A 158 -7.96 19.58 11.57
N SER A 159 -8.77 20.12 10.66
CA SER A 159 -9.30 19.37 9.51
C SER A 159 -8.21 18.73 8.63
N VAL A 160 -7.09 19.43 8.46
CA VAL A 160 -5.91 18.94 7.73
C VAL A 160 -5.25 17.74 8.42
N VAL A 161 -5.29 17.69 9.76
CA VAL A 161 -4.75 16.54 10.50
C VAL A 161 -5.67 15.33 10.35
N ASP A 162 -6.99 15.55 10.45
CA ASP A 162 -7.95 14.46 10.33
C ASP A 162 -7.97 13.84 8.92
N ILE A 163 -7.93 14.65 7.85
CA ILE A 163 -7.83 14.13 6.47
C ILE A 163 -6.58 13.26 6.27
N VAL A 164 -5.43 13.65 6.85
CA VAL A 164 -4.19 12.87 6.76
C VAL A 164 -4.32 11.54 7.50
N ILE A 165 -4.89 11.54 8.70
CA ILE A 165 -5.14 10.32 9.49
C ILE A 165 -6.10 9.40 8.75
N THR A 166 -7.20 9.97 8.23
CA THR A 166 -8.21 9.26 7.46
C THR A 166 -7.60 8.64 6.20
N ALA A 167 -6.81 9.40 5.43
CA ALA A 167 -6.14 8.88 4.24
C ALA A 167 -5.12 7.79 4.57
N THR A 168 -4.42 7.91 5.69
CA THR A 168 -3.49 6.89 6.19
C THR A 168 -4.21 5.60 6.58
N ALA A 169 -5.38 5.71 7.21
CA ALA A 169 -6.22 4.55 7.55
C ALA A 169 -6.69 3.82 6.29
N ILE A 170 -7.09 4.55 5.25
CA ILE A 170 -7.47 3.98 3.94
C ILE A 170 -6.27 3.32 3.26
N MET A 171 -5.10 3.99 3.25
CA MET A 171 -3.85 3.45 2.71
C MET A 171 -3.44 2.13 3.36
N GLY A 172 -3.76 1.94 4.66
CA GLY A 172 -3.54 0.69 5.39
C GLY A 172 -4.22 -0.55 4.75
N GLY A 173 -5.17 -0.33 3.84
CA GLY A 173 -5.75 -1.37 3.00
C GLY A 173 -6.99 -2.03 3.58
N SER A 174 -7.72 -2.71 2.70
CA SER A 174 -9.00 -3.35 3.03
C SER A 174 -8.80 -4.55 3.97
N ALA A 175 -7.68 -5.26 3.87
CA ALA A 175 -7.37 -6.40 4.73
C ALA A 175 -7.25 -6.01 6.21
N GLY A 176 -6.52 -4.93 6.51
CA GLY A 176 -6.37 -4.42 7.87
C GLY A 176 -7.69 -3.93 8.45
N LEU A 177 -8.48 -3.21 7.65
CA LEU A 177 -9.81 -2.75 8.03
C LEU A 177 -10.79 -3.91 8.25
N GLY A 178 -10.73 -4.96 7.43
CA GLY A 178 -11.57 -6.15 7.56
C GLY A 178 -11.30 -6.92 8.87
N ASP A 179 -10.04 -7.09 9.24
CA ASP A 179 -9.66 -7.71 10.53
C ASP A 179 -10.14 -6.86 11.73
N LEU A 180 -9.98 -5.54 11.65
CA LEU A 180 -10.49 -4.63 12.69
C LEU A 180 -12.01 -4.73 12.85
N ILE A 181 -12.77 -4.68 11.75
CA ILE A 181 -14.23 -4.83 11.77
C ILE A 181 -14.63 -6.18 12.38
N SER A 182 -13.95 -7.28 11.99
CA SER A 182 -14.23 -8.61 12.54
C SER A 182 -13.99 -8.68 14.05
N LYS A 183 -12.89 -8.07 14.55
CA LYS A 183 -12.59 -8.01 15.98
C LYS A 183 -13.63 -7.21 16.76
N ILE A 184 -14.07 -6.07 16.23
CA ILE A 184 -15.13 -5.25 16.84
C ILE A 184 -16.46 -6.04 16.89
N GLN A 185 -16.84 -6.71 15.79
CA GLN A 185 -18.05 -7.53 15.75
C GLN A 185 -18.00 -8.65 16.80
N LYS A 186 -16.89 -9.38 16.90
CA LYS A 186 -16.71 -10.44 17.91
C LYS A 186 -16.78 -9.90 19.34
N SER A 187 -16.16 -8.75 19.60
CA SER A 187 -16.20 -8.11 20.92
C SER A 187 -17.64 -7.73 21.32
N LYS A 188 -18.42 -7.20 20.36
CA LYS A 188 -19.82 -6.84 20.61
C LYS A 188 -20.68 -8.07 20.90
N THR A 189 -20.51 -9.15 20.13
CA THR A 189 -21.25 -10.39 20.37
C THR A 189 -20.90 -11.03 21.72
N ALA A 190 -19.63 -10.95 22.15
CA ALA A 190 -19.21 -11.46 23.45
C ALA A 190 -19.88 -10.69 24.61
N ASP A 191 -19.96 -9.36 24.50
CA ASP A 191 -20.66 -8.49 25.48
C ASP A 191 -22.16 -8.79 25.53
N GLU A 192 -22.82 -8.96 24.38
CA GLU A 192 -24.25 -9.29 24.31
C GLU A 192 -24.58 -10.68 24.88
N THR A 193 -23.64 -11.64 24.83
CA THR A 193 -23.82 -12.97 25.43
C THR A 193 -23.46 -13.05 26.92
N ALA A 194 -22.86 -12.00 27.48
CA ALA A 194 -22.49 -11.92 28.90
C ALA A 194 -23.58 -11.26 29.77
N VAL A 195 -24.68 -10.82 29.16
CA VAL A 195 -25.89 -10.26 29.78
C VAL A 195 -27.02 -11.28 29.74
#